data_AF-A0A3S8V5Q5-F1
#
_entry.id   AF-A0A3S8V5Q5-F1
#
_cell.length_a   1.000
_cell.length_b   1.000
_cell.length_c   1.000
_cell.angle_alpha   90.00
_cell.angle_beta   90.00
_cell.angle_gamma   90.00
#
_symmetry.space_group_name_H-M   'P 1'
#
loop_
_entity.id
_entity.type
_entity.pdbx_description
1 polymer ?
#
loop_
_entity_poly.entity_id
_entity_poly.type
_entity_poly.pdbx_seq_one_letter_code
_entity_poly.pdbx_strand_id
1 'polypeptide(L)'
;MTTNEVITSQQPNQLTSQQVDNIEKLKLRKSTFQISETVLNQLDQVHLTLQLELGKAIAPYKEVIVEEALVQLLEQIISDRTALIEVLASRQKSRDKP
;
A
#
# COMPACT_ATOMS: atom_id res chain seq x y z
N MET A 1 -43.82 -47.35 4.67
CA MET A 1 -44.88 -46.58 5.34
C MET A 1 -44.35 -46.21 6.73
N THR A 2 -43.76 -45.02 6.89
CA THR A 2 -44.36 -43.77 7.47
C THR A 2 -43.78 -43.60 8.90
N THR A 3 -42.61 -42.97 9.08
CA THR A 3 -42.27 -41.53 9.33
C THR A 3 -42.42 -41.03 10.78
N ASN A 4 -41.47 -40.15 11.15
CA ASN A 4 -41.42 -39.16 12.25
C ASN A 4 -40.87 -39.62 13.61
N GLU A 5 -40.14 -38.84 14.41
CA GLU A 5 -39.40 -37.56 14.35
C GLU A 5 -38.81 -37.43 15.78
N VAL A 6 -37.54 -37.07 15.98
CA VAL A 6 -37.12 -36.20 17.10
C VAL A 6 -35.89 -35.41 16.67
N ILE A 7 -36.09 -34.10 16.58
CA ILE A 7 -35.09 -33.05 16.47
C ILE A 7 -34.44 -32.89 17.85
N THR A 8 -33.13 -33.06 17.95
CA THR A 8 -32.38 -32.64 19.15
C THR A 8 -31.59 -31.38 18.82
N SER A 9 -32.13 -30.27 19.29
CA SER A 9 -31.49 -28.97 19.40
C SER A 9 -30.33 -29.00 20.41
N GLN A 10 -29.21 -28.33 20.07
CA GLN A 10 -28.45 -27.38 20.90
C GLN A 10 -27.01 -27.17 20.34
N GLN A 11 -26.82 -26.04 19.63
CA GLN A 11 -25.64 -25.18 19.89
C GLN A 11 -25.86 -24.44 21.23
N PRO A 12 -24.90 -23.70 21.85
CA PRO A 12 -23.56 -23.30 21.40
C PRO A 12 -22.47 -23.49 22.50
N ASN A 13 -21.19 -23.45 22.12
CA ASN A 13 -20.05 -22.97 22.93
C ASN A 13 -18.77 -23.47 22.26
N GLN A 14 -17.64 -22.77 22.18
CA GLN A 14 -17.23 -21.39 22.44
C GLN A 14 -15.71 -21.46 22.18
N LEU A 15 -15.11 -20.36 21.70
CA LEU A 15 -13.68 -20.05 21.83
C LEU A 15 -12.75 -20.94 20.98
N THR A 16 -12.10 -20.41 19.95
CA THR A 16 -11.01 -19.45 20.15
C THR A 16 -10.99 -18.42 19.02
N SER A 17 -11.75 -17.34 19.22
CA SER A 17 -11.29 -16.02 18.79
C SER A 17 -10.01 -15.72 19.55
N GLN A 18 -8.86 -16.13 19.04
CA GLN A 18 -7.63 -15.38 19.29
C GLN A 18 -7.64 -14.20 18.33
N GLN A 19 -8.56 -13.28 18.62
CA GLN A 19 -8.44 -11.90 18.24
C GLN A 19 -7.16 -11.39 18.87
N VAL A 20 -6.10 -11.32 18.05
CA VAL A 20 -4.93 -10.50 18.33
C VAL A 20 -5.36 -9.04 18.12
N ASP A 21 -6.31 -8.58 18.93
CA ASP A 21 -6.92 -7.25 18.87
C ASP A 21 -6.10 -6.23 19.68
N ASN A 22 -4.77 -6.27 19.57
CA ASN A 22 -3.90 -5.24 20.16
C ASN A 22 -2.58 -5.03 19.39
N ILE A 23 -2.55 -5.33 18.09
CA ILE A 23 -1.60 -4.66 17.20
C ILE A 23 -2.36 -3.45 16.69
N GLU A 24 -1.97 -2.26 17.11
CA GLU A 24 -2.52 -1.01 16.58
C GLU A 24 -2.38 -1.05 15.06
N LYS A 25 -3.48 -1.36 14.36
CA LYS A 25 -3.46 -1.51 12.91
C LYS A 25 -2.98 -0.20 12.32
N LEU A 26 -2.01 -0.30 11.41
CA LEU A 26 -1.50 0.85 10.67
C LEU A 26 -2.69 1.61 10.05
N LYS A 27 -2.86 2.88 10.46
CA LYS A 27 -3.95 3.74 9.98
C LYS A 27 -3.59 4.27 8.59
N LEU A 28 -3.98 3.53 7.56
CA LEU A 28 -3.79 3.93 6.17
C LEU A 28 -4.87 4.92 5.72
N ARG A 29 -4.47 6.01 5.08
CA ARG A 29 -5.38 7.00 4.48
C ARG A 29 -5.15 7.08 2.97
N LYS A 30 -6.22 7.00 2.18
CA LYS A 30 -6.17 7.18 0.73
C LYS A 30 -5.92 8.65 0.38
N SER A 31 -4.98 8.87 -0.54
CA SER A 31 -4.69 10.16 -1.16
C SER A 31 -4.57 9.96 -2.67
N THR A 32 -5.05 10.91 -3.47
CA THR A 32 -5.00 10.83 -4.93
C THR A 32 -4.28 12.04 -5.49
N PHE A 33 -3.29 11.80 -6.35
CA PHE A 33 -2.47 12.83 -6.98
C PHE A 33 -2.41 12.60 -8.48
N GLN A 34 -2.33 13.70 -9.25
CA GLN A 34 -1.94 13.60 -10.65
C GLN A 34 -0.43 13.33 -10.73
N ILE A 35 -0.04 12.32 -11.49
CA ILE A 35 1.37 11.92 -11.69
C ILE A 35 1.61 11.88 -13.20
N SER A 36 2.78 12.33 -13.65
CA SER A 36 3.14 12.27 -15.06
C SER A 36 3.20 10.82 -15.55
N GLU A 37 2.70 10.56 -16.75
CA GLU A 37 2.69 9.22 -17.36
C GLU A 37 4.07 8.55 -17.35
N THR A 38 5.14 9.30 -17.65
CA THR A 38 6.52 8.78 -17.60
C THR A 38 6.88 8.19 -16.24
N VAL A 39 6.46 8.82 -15.14
CA VAL A 39 6.73 8.34 -13.78
C VAL A 39 5.89 7.10 -13.47
N LEU A 40 4.64 7.04 -13.92
CA LEU A 40 3.82 5.84 -13.79
C LEU A 40 4.41 4.67 -14.57
N ASN A 41 4.90 4.90 -15.78
CA ASN A 41 5.59 3.87 -16.57
C ASN A 41 6.85 3.37 -15.86
N GLN A 42 7.63 4.25 -15.23
CA GLN A 42 8.79 3.85 -14.43
C GLN A 42 8.38 3.00 -13.21
N LEU A 43 7.32 3.38 -12.51
CA LEU A 43 6.77 2.61 -11.40
C LEU A 43 6.34 1.20 -11.85
N ASP A 44 5.72 1.09 -13.02
CA ASP A 44 5.29 -0.18 -13.59
C ASP A 44 6.46 -1.09 -13.93
N GLN A 45 7.54 -0.53 -14.49
CA GLN A 45 8.77 -1.27 -14.76
C GLN A 45 9.44 -1.76 -13.46
N VAL A 46 9.57 -0.88 -12.45
CA VAL A 46 10.15 -1.26 -11.15
C VAL A 46 9.33 -2.39 -10.51
N HIS A 47 8.01 -2.26 -10.49
CA HIS A 47 7.13 -3.28 -9.95
C HIS A 47 7.25 -4.62 -10.71
N LEU A 48 7.33 -4.59 -12.04
CA LEU A 48 7.55 -5.79 -12.85
C LEU A 48 8.90 -6.45 -12.52
N THR A 49 9.98 -5.67 -12.45
CA THR A 49 11.32 -6.18 -12.09
C THR A 49 11.28 -6.89 -10.73
N LEU A 50 10.69 -6.25 -9.72
CA LEU A 50 10.56 -6.85 -8.38
C LEU A 50 9.72 -8.13 -8.41
N GLN A 51 8.67 -8.21 -9.24
CA GLN A 51 7.90 -9.43 -9.42
C GLN A 51 8.70 -10.56 -10.07
N LEU A 52 9.63 -10.25 -10.97
CA LEU A 52 10.51 -11.23 -11.60
C LEU A 52 11.60 -11.71 -10.64
N GLU A 53 12.17 -10.82 -9.85
CA GLU A 53 13.27 -11.12 -8.91
C GLU A 53 12.78 -11.85 -7.65
N LEU A 54 11.69 -11.39 -7.06
CA LEU A 54 11.17 -11.91 -5.79
C LEU A 54 10.06 -12.94 -6.01
N GLY A 55 9.37 -12.89 -7.15
CA GLY A 55 8.16 -13.66 -7.40
C GLY A 55 6.89 -12.93 -6.93
N LYS A 56 5.78 -13.21 -7.61
CA LYS A 56 4.49 -12.49 -7.44
C LYS A 56 3.90 -12.56 -6.04
N ALA A 57 4.22 -13.59 -5.26
CA ALA A 57 3.65 -13.78 -3.93
C ALA A 57 4.28 -12.87 -2.86
N ILE A 58 5.51 -12.39 -3.09
CA ILE A 58 6.27 -11.63 -2.11
C ILE A 58 6.69 -10.24 -2.60
N ALA A 59 6.58 -9.97 -3.89
CA ALA A 59 6.88 -8.66 -4.44
C ALA A 59 5.95 -7.58 -3.83
N PRO A 60 6.48 -6.40 -3.48
CA PRO A 60 5.70 -5.34 -2.86
C PRO A 60 4.66 -4.78 -3.84
N TYR A 61 3.50 -4.39 -3.30
CA TYR A 61 2.50 -3.64 -4.07
C TYR A 61 3.04 -2.26 -4.47
N LYS A 62 2.49 -1.70 -5.56
CA LYS A 62 2.84 -0.34 -6.01
C LYS A 62 2.70 0.71 -4.92
N GLU A 63 1.69 0.59 -4.05
CA GLU A 63 1.48 1.54 -2.95
C GLU A 63 2.64 1.52 -1.93
N VAL A 64 3.22 0.35 -1.66
CA VAL A 64 4.38 0.22 -0.77
C VAL A 64 5.62 0.84 -1.40
N ILE A 65 5.82 0.65 -2.71
CA ILE A 65 6.93 1.28 -3.46
C ILE A 65 6.79 2.80 -3.43
N VAL A 66 5.57 3.32 -3.62
CA VAL A 66 5.30 4.76 -3.56
C VAL A 66 5.49 5.31 -2.15
N GLU A 67 5.04 4.59 -1.12
CA GLU A 67 5.24 4.97 0.29
C GLU A 67 6.73 5.09 0.63
N GLU A 68 7.54 4.08 0.27
CA GLU A 68 8.98 4.11 0.47
C GLU A 68 9.65 5.27 -0.28
N ALA A 69 9.27 5.51 -1.54
CA ALA A 69 9.78 6.65 -2.31
C ALA A 69 9.44 8.01 -1.66
N LEU A 70 8.25 8.13 -1.04
CA LEU A 70 7.86 9.33 -0.30
C LEU A 70 8.66 9.47 0.99
N VAL A 71 8.89 8.38 1.73
CA VAL A 71 9.72 8.38 2.94
C VAL A 71 11.13 8.87 2.60
N GLN A 72 11.78 8.29 1.59
CA GLN A 72 13.11 8.71 1.16
C GLN A 72 13.17 10.19 0.75
N LEU A 73 12.15 10.67 0.03
CA LEU A 73 12.03 12.08 -0.34
C LEU A 73 11.94 12.98 0.91
N LEU A 74 11.08 12.62 1.87
CA LEU A 74 10.86 13.39 3.09
C LEU A 74 12.10 13.40 4.00
N GLU A 75 12.82 12.28 4.09
CA GLU A 75 14.09 12.19 4.81
C GLU A 75 15.17 13.04 4.14
N GLN A 76 15.23 13.03 2.79
CA GLN A 76 16.18 13.86 2.05
C GLN A 76 15.96 15.36 2.27
N ILE A 77 14.73 15.83 2.54
CA ILE A 77 14.48 17.24 2.91
C ILE A 77 15.24 17.62 4.18
N ILE A 78 15.42 16.68 5.10
CA ILE A 78 16.12 16.90 6.36
C ILE A 78 17.63 16.93 6.13
N SER A 79 18.15 16.07 5.23
CA SER A 79 19.59 15.93 4.98
C SER A 79 20.18 16.88 3.94
N ASP A 80 19.46 17.19 2.85
CA ASP A 80 19.90 18.06 1.75
C ASP A 80 18.74 18.92 1.22
N ARG A 81 18.32 19.86 2.08
CA ARG A 81 17.14 20.68 1.84
C ARG A 81 17.23 21.55 0.59
N THR A 82 18.38 22.18 0.36
CA THR A 82 18.52 23.22 -0.67
C THR A 82 18.45 22.63 -2.08
N ALA A 83 19.22 21.57 -2.34
CA ALA A 83 19.19 20.89 -3.64
C ALA A 83 17.80 20.32 -3.92
N LEU A 84 17.15 19.75 -2.91
CA LEU A 84 15.82 19.17 -3.09
C LEU A 84 14.74 20.22 -3.37
N ILE A 85 14.78 21.38 -2.71
CA ILE A 85 13.87 22.49 -3.00
C ILE A 85 14.00 22.93 -4.46
N GLU A 86 15.22 23.01 -4.99
CA GLU A 86 15.46 23.41 -6.38
C GLU A 86 14.86 22.40 -7.37
N VAL A 87 15.02 21.10 -7.11
CA VAL A 87 14.42 20.03 -7.91
C VAL A 87 12.90 20.09 -7.89
N LEU A 88 12.30 20.26 -6.70
CA LEU A 88 10.84 20.35 -6.55
C LEU A 88 10.28 21.60 -7.26
N ALA A 89 10.92 22.76 -7.10
CA ALA A 89 10.52 23.99 -7.77
C ALA A 89 10.62 23.86 -9.30
N SER A 90 11.66 23.22 -9.80
CA SER A 90 11.84 22.97 -11.25
C SER A 90 10.76 22.05 -11.80
N ARG A 91 10.39 20.99 -11.08
CA ARG A 91 9.27 20.11 -11.44
C ARG A 91 7.92 20.81 -11.39
N GLN A 92 7.68 21.70 -10.43
CA GLN A 92 6.43 22.47 -10.39
C GLN A 92 6.31 23.36 -11.62
N LYS A 93 7.38 24.08 -11.97
CA LYS A 93 7.41 24.94 -13.17
C LYS A 93 7.12 24.18 -14.47
N SER A 94 7.54 22.92 -14.59
CA SER A 94 7.23 22.13 -15.78
C SER A 94 5.77 21.68 -15.86
N ARG A 95 5.01 21.77 -14.76
CA ARG A 95 3.57 21.47 -14.71
C ARG A 95 2.71 22.70 -14.95
N ASP A 96 3.22 23.88 -14.58
CA ASP A 96 2.56 25.16 -14.79
C ASP A 96 2.71 25.68 -16.23
N LYS A 97 3.46 24.97 -17.08
CA LYS A 97 3.60 25.31 -18.50
C LYS A 97 2.32 24.88 -19.24
N PRO A 98 1.61 25.82 -19.91
CA PRO A 98 0.35 25.54 -20.60
C PRO A 98 0.51 24.58 -21.78
#